data_AF-A0A2A6CMI5-F1
#
_entry.id   AF-A0A2A6CMI5-F1
#
_cell.length_a   1.000
_cell.length_b   1.000
_cell.length_c   1.000
_cell.angle_alpha   90.00
_cell.angle_beta   90.00
_cell.angle_gamma   90.00
#
_symmetry.space_group_name_H-M   'P 1'
#
loop_
_entity.id
_entity.type
_entity.pdbx_description
1 polymer ?
#
loop_
_entity_poly.entity_id
_entity_poly.type
_entity_poly.pdbx_seq_one_letter_code
_entity_poly.pdbx_strand_id
1 'polypeptide(L)'
;MSSSILLLSSFAIPCFAWTLPCFVLIGLYAALPTEYTFTRQIFIALYDIWIGVSSATAISVFPFIDHRYRKAAARVPVVRLLLPPGYRKVAPVKIKSEREIEKDKVDTTDVYFNLLSIDLATLKRSVPAV
;
A
#
# COMPACT_ATOMS: atom_id res chain seq x y z
N MET A 1 -3.75 18.77 -17.92
CA MET A 1 -2.80 18.24 -16.92
C MET A 1 -3.19 18.81 -15.57
N SER A 2 -3.83 18.07 -14.63
CA SER A 2 -4.00 18.61 -13.27
C SER A 2 -4.45 17.60 -12.21
N SER A 3 -5.33 16.63 -12.52
CA SER A 3 -5.94 15.80 -11.48
C SER A 3 -5.00 14.73 -10.91
N SER A 4 -4.13 14.15 -11.74
CA SER A 4 -3.20 13.09 -11.32
C SER A 4 -2.08 13.60 -10.40
N ILE A 5 -1.63 14.84 -10.60
CA ILE A 5 -0.55 15.46 -9.79
C ILE A 5 -1.06 15.78 -8.38
N LEU A 6 -2.31 16.26 -8.25
CA LEU A 6 -2.96 16.54 -6.96
C LEU A 6 -3.23 15.28 -6.13
N LEU A 7 -3.60 14.18 -6.78
CA LEU A 7 -3.76 12.88 -6.13
C LEU A 7 -2.40 12.32 -5.67
N LEU A 8 -1.37 12.42 -6.52
CA LEU A 8 -0.03 11.96 -6.16
C LEU A 8 0.55 12.75 -4.98
N SER A 9 0.41 14.08 -4.98
CA SER A 9 0.93 14.93 -3.92
C SER A 9 0.22 14.70 -2.59
N SER A 10 -1.10 14.47 -2.63
CA SER A 10 -1.91 14.18 -1.44
C SER A 10 -1.52 12.87 -0.74
N PHE A 11 -0.92 11.92 -1.47
CA PHE A 11 -0.38 10.68 -0.90
C PHE A 11 1.12 10.79 -0.56
N ALA A 12 1.89 11.46 -1.42
CA ALA A 12 3.33 11.60 -1.26
C ALA A 12 3.71 12.42 -0.01
N ILE A 13 2.99 13.51 0.27
CA ILE A 13 3.26 14.38 1.44
C ILE A 13 3.15 13.60 2.77
N PRO A 14 2.04 12.92 3.08
CA PRO A 14 1.94 12.15 4.33
C PRO A 14 2.91 10.98 4.38
N CYS A 15 3.19 10.30 3.25
CA CYS A 15 4.23 9.27 3.21
C CYS A 15 5.61 9.84 3.56
N PHE A 16 5.98 10.99 3.00
CA PHE A 16 7.24 11.64 3.28
C PHE A 16 7.35 12.06 4.75
N ALA A 17 6.31 12.72 5.28
CA ALA A 17 6.26 13.11 6.68
C ALA A 17 6.36 11.90 7.63
N TRP A 18 5.73 10.78 7.27
CA TRP A 18 5.81 9.54 8.04
C TRP A 18 7.21 8.90 8.02
N THR A 19 7.96 9.05 6.92
CA THR A 19 9.34 8.54 6.82
C THR A 19 10.39 9.46 7.45
N LEU A 20 10.05 10.72 7.73
CA LEU A 20 11.01 11.72 8.22
C LEU A 20 11.73 11.32 9.52
N PRO A 21 11.08 10.72 10.53
CA PRO A 21 11.77 10.25 11.74
C PRO A 21 12.86 9.20 11.44
N CYS A 22 12.65 8.37 10.41
CA CYS A 22 13.61 7.36 9.96
C CYS A 22 14.93 8.01 9.52
N PHE A 23 14.84 9.09 8.73
CA PHE A 23 15.99 9.86 8.27
C PHE A 23 16.69 10.62 9.42
N VAL A 24 15.92 11.12 10.39
CA VAL A 24 16.48 11.79 11.56
C VAL A 24 17.27 10.80 12.43
N LEU A 25 16.73 9.60 12.69
CA LEU A 25 17.38 8.59 13.52
C LEU A 25 18.70 8.11 12.90
N ILE A 26 18.71 7.85 11.58
CA ILE A 26 19.94 7.43 10.90
C ILE A 26 20.96 8.57 10.79
N GLY A 27 20.50 9.80 10.61
CA GLY A 27 21.34 11.00 10.62
C GLY A 27 22.00 11.22 11.98
N LEU A 28 21.25 11.07 13.07
CA LEU A 28 21.79 11.14 14.43
C LEU A 28 22.83 10.03 14.68
N TYR A 29 22.52 8.79 14.28
CA TYR A 29 23.46 7.66 14.37
C TYR A 29 24.78 7.93 13.62
N ALA A 30 24.71 8.54 12.43
CA ALA A 30 25.87 8.86 11.62
C ALA A 30 26.68 10.05 12.16
N ALA A 31 26.02 11.03 12.79
CA ALA A 31 26.65 12.20 13.38
C ALA A 31 27.31 11.93 14.73
N LEU A 32 26.90 10.87 15.44
CA LEU A 32 27.45 10.52 16.75
C LEU A 32 28.86 9.93 16.64
N PRO A 33 29.84 10.45 17.39
CA PRO A 33 31.18 9.88 17.43
C PRO A 33 31.16 8.44 17.99
N THR A 34 32.17 7.66 17.60
CA THR A 34 32.29 6.23 17.92
C THR A 34 32.40 5.94 19.42
N GLU A 35 32.78 6.93 20.22
CA GLU A 35 32.89 6.84 21.68
C GLU A 35 31.52 6.62 22.36
N TYR A 36 30.43 7.05 21.73
CA TYR A 36 29.06 6.89 22.24
C TYR A 36 28.40 5.60 21.74
N THR A 37 29.06 4.46 21.93
CA THR A 37 28.59 3.15 21.43
C THR A 37 27.20 2.78 21.90
N PHE A 38 26.89 2.96 23.18
CA PHE A 38 25.58 2.68 23.78
C PHE A 38 24.47 3.52 23.13
N THR A 39 24.70 4.83 23.00
CA THR A 39 23.74 5.76 22.38
C THR A 39 23.51 5.41 20.91
N ARG A 40 24.57 5.05 20.17
CA ARG A 40 24.45 4.60 18.77
C ARG A 40 23.61 3.32 18.64
N GLN A 41 23.76 2.37 19.55
CA GLN A 41 22.93 1.16 19.57
C GLN A 41 21.46 1.48 19.87
N ILE A 42 21.17 2.44 20.76
CA ILE A 42 19.80 2.91 21.01
C ILE A 42 19.18 3.50 19.74
N PHE A 43 19.91 4.32 18.99
CA PHE A 43 19.39 4.88 17.74
C PHE A 43 19.10 3.82 16.68
N ILE A 44 19.94 2.78 16.57
CA ILE A 44 19.67 1.63 15.70
C ILE A 44 18.40 0.90 16.17
N ALA A 45 18.27 0.61 17.47
CA ALA A 45 17.08 -0.07 18.00
C ALA A 45 15.79 0.76 17.78
N LEU A 46 15.85 2.07 17.97
CA LEU A 46 14.73 2.98 17.67
C LEU A 46 14.38 3.00 16.18
N TYR A 47 15.40 2.94 15.32
CA TYR A 47 15.22 2.86 13.86
C TYR A 47 14.48 1.57 13.46
N ASP A 48 14.90 0.42 13.98
CA ASP A 48 14.25 -0.87 13.71
C ASP A 48 12.79 -0.89 14.22
N ILE A 49 12.55 -0.35 15.42
CA ILE A 49 11.20 -0.20 15.98
C ILE A 49 10.35 0.69 15.06
N TRP A 50 10.90 1.80 14.57
CA TRP A 50 10.17 2.72 13.69
C TRP A 50 9.79 2.07 12.36
N ILE A 51 10.67 1.26 11.77
CA ILE A 51 10.35 0.46 10.59
C ILE A 51 9.19 -0.49 10.90
N GLY A 52 9.28 -1.23 12.01
CA GLY A 52 8.22 -2.15 12.43
C GLY A 52 6.86 -1.46 12.60
N VAL A 53 6.84 -0.31 13.28
CA VAL A 53 5.63 0.52 13.46
C VAL A 53 5.10 1.01 12.11
N SER A 54 5.98 1.45 11.21
CA SER A 54 5.60 1.93 9.87
C SER A 54 4.98 0.82 9.03
N SER A 55 5.58 -0.37 9.01
CA SER A 55 5.05 -1.53 8.31
C SER A 55 3.70 -1.97 8.88
N ALA A 56 3.58 -2.05 10.22
CA ALA A 56 2.33 -2.38 10.88
C ALA A 56 1.23 -1.35 10.58
N THR A 57 1.58 -0.07 10.53
CA THR A 57 0.66 1.03 10.19
C THR A 57 0.20 0.92 8.75
N ALA A 58 1.12 0.70 7.80
CA ALA A 58 0.78 0.51 6.39
C ALA A 58 -0.21 -0.66 6.21
N ILE A 59 0.09 -1.82 6.83
CA ILE A 59 -0.80 -3.00 6.83
C ILE A 59 -2.16 -2.67 7.44
N SER A 60 -2.21 -1.86 8.49
CA SER A 60 -3.45 -1.47 9.16
C SER A 60 -4.29 -0.49 8.33
N VAL A 61 -3.66 0.33 7.49
CA VAL A 61 -4.34 1.32 6.64
C VAL A 61 -4.93 0.69 5.37
N PHE A 62 -4.28 -0.32 4.78
CA PHE A 62 -4.76 -0.96 3.53
C PHE A 62 -6.24 -1.42 3.55
N PRO A 63 -6.77 -2.04 4.63
CA PRO A 63 -8.18 -2.43 4.73
C PRO A 63 -9.18 -1.26 4.64
N PHE A 64 -8.73 -0.04 4.95
CA PHE A 64 -9.56 1.16 4.86
C PHE A 64 -9.61 1.71 3.43
N ILE A 65 -8.51 1.59 2.68
CA ILE A 65 -8.39 2.09 1.31
C ILE A 65 -9.04 1.15 0.30
N ASP A 66 -8.85 -0.16 0.42
CA ASP A 66 -9.31 -1.14 -0.59
C ASP A 66 -10.20 -2.25 0.03
N HIS A 67 -11.36 -2.45 -0.58
CA HIS A 67 -12.35 -3.46 -0.20
C HIS A 67 -11.84 -4.90 -0.33
N ARG A 68 -10.88 -5.19 -1.22
CA ARG A 68 -10.26 -6.51 -1.36
C ARG A 68 -9.46 -6.87 -0.10
N TYR A 69 -8.64 -5.94 0.37
CA TYR A 69 -7.86 -6.08 1.60
C TYR A 69 -8.75 -6.13 2.83
N ARG A 70 -9.89 -5.41 2.83
CA ARG A 70 -10.88 -5.45 3.90
C ARG A 70 -11.45 -6.85 4.16
N LYS A 71 -11.78 -7.60 3.10
CA LYS A 71 -12.28 -8.98 3.23
C LYS A 71 -11.23 -9.91 3.81
N ALA A 72 -9.98 -9.75 3.42
CA ALA A 72 -8.86 -10.54 3.95
C ALA A 72 -8.58 -10.19 5.42
N ALA A 73 -8.53 -8.89 5.74
CA ALA A 73 -8.28 -8.37 7.08
C ALA A 73 -9.36 -8.79 8.09
N ALA A 74 -10.62 -8.82 7.70
CA ALA A 74 -11.72 -9.26 8.57
C ALA A 74 -11.66 -10.75 8.97
N ARG A 75 -10.85 -11.57 8.27
CA ARG A 75 -10.60 -12.98 8.64
C ARG A 75 -9.60 -13.10 9.79
N VAL A 76 -8.76 -12.08 10.01
CA VAL A 76 -7.79 -12.06 11.11
C VAL A 76 -8.49 -11.49 12.35
N PRO A 77 -8.61 -12.25 13.45
CA PRO A 77 -9.39 -11.84 14.62
C PRO A 77 -8.89 -10.56 15.27
N VAL A 78 -7.56 -10.37 15.30
CA VAL A 78 -6.90 -9.17 15.85
C VAL A 78 -7.27 -7.92 15.05
N VAL A 79 -7.20 -8.01 13.71
CA VAL A 79 -7.51 -6.88 12.82
C VAL A 79 -9.01 -6.60 12.77
N ARG A 80 -9.85 -7.63 12.90
CA ARG A 80 -11.31 -7.50 12.98
C ARG A 80 -11.75 -6.66 14.18
N LEU A 81 -11.01 -6.68 15.29
CA LEU A 81 -11.30 -5.86 16.47
C LEU A 81 -11.11 -4.36 16.16
N LEU A 82 -10.11 -4.02 15.36
CA LEU A 82 -9.76 -2.65 14.97
C LEU A 82 -10.69 -2.07 13.90
N LEU A 83 -11.39 -2.92 13.14
CA LEU A 83 -12.35 -2.48 12.12
C LEU A 83 -13.65 -1.94 12.77
N PRO A 84 -14.23 -0.84 12.27
CA PRO A 84 -15.49 -0.31 12.80
C PRO A 84 -16.65 -1.29 12.60
N PRO A 85 -17.72 -1.23 13.42
CA PRO A 85 -18.80 -2.23 13.42
C PRO A 85 -19.44 -2.47 12.04
N GLY A 86 -19.60 -1.41 11.23
CA GLY A 86 -20.15 -1.50 9.87
C GLY A 86 -19.27 -2.25 8.87
N TYR A 87 -17.96 -2.33 9.13
CA TYR A 87 -16.96 -2.97 8.27
C TYR A 87 -16.66 -4.41 8.69
N ARG A 88 -17.19 -4.87 9.84
CA ARG A 88 -17.03 -6.24 10.36
C ARG A 88 -17.97 -7.26 9.68
N LYS A 89 -18.99 -6.79 8.96
CA LYS A 89 -19.94 -7.62 8.22
C LYS A 89 -19.32 -8.02 6.89
N VAL A 90 -18.47 -9.04 6.92
CA VAL A 90 -18.00 -9.69 5.68
C VAL A 90 -18.96 -10.84 5.40
N ALA A 91 -19.72 -10.73 4.30
CA ALA A 91 -20.51 -11.84 3.80
C ALA A 91 -19.57 -13.05 3.63
N PRO A 92 -19.96 -14.25 4.11
CA PRO A 92 -19.13 -15.43 3.96
C PRO A 92 -18.76 -15.58 2.49
N VAL A 93 -17.46 -15.59 2.22
CA VAL A 93 -16.97 -15.86 0.86
C VAL A 93 -17.35 -17.31 0.59
N LYS A 94 -18.38 -17.53 -0.24
CA LYS A 94 -18.60 -18.84 -0.85
C LYS A 94 -17.29 -19.17 -1.54
N ILE A 95 -16.57 -20.16 -1.02
CA ILE A 95 -15.35 -20.67 -1.63
C ILE A 95 -15.83 -21.31 -2.94
N LYS A 96 -15.81 -20.54 -4.01
CA LYS A 96 -16.03 -21.05 -5.34
C LYS A 96 -14.82 -21.92 -5.69
N SER A 97 -15.08 -23.11 -6.23
CA SER A 97 -14.04 -24.07 -6.62
C SER A 97 -13.00 -23.43 -7.54
N GLU A 98 -11.76 -23.92 -7.54
CA GLU A 98 -10.61 -23.38 -8.33
C GLU A 98 -10.97 -23.03 -9.78
N ARG A 99 -11.85 -23.81 -10.43
CA ARG A 99 -12.32 -23.55 -11.81
C ARG A 99 -13.09 -22.25 -11.99
N GLU A 100 -13.79 -21.76 -10.96
CA GLU A 100 -14.51 -20.48 -11.02
C GLU A 100 -13.59 -19.29 -10.75
N ILE A 101 -12.52 -19.48 -9.94
CA ILE A 101 -11.52 -18.44 -9.66
C ILE A 101 -10.65 -18.19 -10.91
N GLU A 102 -10.38 -19.23 -11.69
CA GLU A 102 -9.65 -19.11 -12.96
C GLU A 102 -10.47 -18.33 -14.01
N LYS A 103 -11.77 -18.61 -14.15
CA LYS A 103 -12.67 -17.83 -15.03
C LYS A 103 -12.79 -16.36 -14.62
N ASP A 104 -12.95 -16.06 -13.33
CA ASP A 104 -13.11 -14.68 -12.86
C ASP A 104 -11.81 -13.86 -12.99
N LYS A 105 -10.64 -14.50 -12.85
CA LYS A 105 -9.34 -13.88 -13.14
C LYS A 105 -9.14 -13.63 -14.64
N VAL A 106 -9.50 -14.59 -15.49
CA VAL A 106 -9.46 -14.41 -16.95
C VAL A 106 -10.36 -13.25 -17.36
N ASP A 107 -11.60 -13.19 -16.88
CA ASP A 107 -12.53 -12.09 -17.17
C ASP A 107 -12.01 -10.72 -16.68
N THR A 108 -11.39 -10.66 -15.48
CA THR A 108 -10.87 -9.38 -14.95
C THR A 108 -9.59 -8.92 -15.68
N THR A 109 -8.72 -9.86 -16.04
CA THR A 109 -7.50 -9.59 -16.80
C THR A 109 -7.82 -9.20 -18.24
N ASP A 110 -8.82 -9.84 -18.85
CA ASP A 110 -9.32 -9.53 -20.18
C ASP A 110 -9.97 -8.14 -20.25
N VAL A 111 -10.60 -7.66 -19.17
CA VAL A 111 -11.11 -6.27 -19.10
C VAL A 111 -9.95 -5.26 -19.09
N TYR A 112 -8.87 -5.52 -18.36
CA TYR A 112 -7.71 -4.63 -18.34
C TYR A 112 -6.98 -4.60 -19.69
N PHE A 113 -6.76 -5.76 -20.31
CA PHE A 113 -6.13 -5.84 -21.63
C PHE A 113 -7.02 -5.32 -22.76
N ASN A 114 -8.35 -5.46 -22.68
CA ASN A 114 -9.25 -4.82 -23.64
C ASN A 114 -9.26 -3.29 -23.51
N LEU A 115 -9.25 -2.75 -22.29
CA LEU A 115 -9.16 -1.30 -22.11
C LEU A 115 -7.81 -0.77 -22.61
N LEU A 116 -6.72 -1.50 -22.35
CA LEU A 116 -5.38 -1.15 -22.82
C LEU A 116 -5.27 -1.21 -24.36
N SER A 117 -5.90 -2.21 -25.02
CA SER A 117 -5.87 -2.34 -26.47
C SER A 117 -6.68 -1.24 -27.17
N ILE A 118 -7.79 -0.81 -26.57
CA ILE A 118 -8.60 0.33 -27.04
C ILE A 118 -7.80 1.63 -26.91
N ASP A 119 -7.14 1.86 -25.78
CA ASP A 119 -6.31 3.06 -25.57
C ASP A 119 -5.12 3.09 -26.56
N LEU A 120 -4.43 1.96 -26.76
CA LEU A 120 -3.32 1.86 -27.73
C LEU A 120 -3.78 2.07 -29.18
N ALA A 121 -4.95 1.55 -29.56
CA ALA A 121 -5.52 1.76 -30.89
C ALA A 121 -5.92 3.23 -31.12
N THR A 122 -6.42 3.89 -30.08
CA THR A 122 -6.76 5.32 -30.11
C THR A 122 -5.51 6.19 -30.23
N LEU A 123 -4.44 5.83 -29.50
CA LEU A 123 -3.14 6.51 -29.60
C LEU A 123 -2.53 6.37 -31.00
N LYS A 124 -2.59 5.17 -31.59
CA LYS A 124 -2.09 4.91 -32.96
C LYS A 124 -2.84 5.70 -34.04
N ARG A 125 -4.12 6.04 -33.84
CA ARG A 125 -4.89 6.90 -34.76
C ARG A 125 -4.60 8.39 -34.59
N SER A 126 -4.13 8.79 -33.41
CA SER A 126 -3.84 10.20 -33.10
C SER A 126 -2.44 10.67 -33.53
N VAL A 127 -1.54 9.74 -33.87
CA VAL A 127 -0.21 10.06 -34.39
C VAL A 127 -0.30 10.07 -35.93
N PRO A 128 -0.19 11.23 -36.61
CA PRO A 128 -0.11 11.25 -38.06
C PRO A 128 1.18 10.53 -38.50
N ALA A 129 1.05 9.65 -39.49
CA ALA A 129 2.20 8.99 -40.09
C ALA A 129 3.12 10.07 -40.69
N VAL A 130 4.32 10.20 -40.12
CA VAL A 130 5.44 10.96 -40.69
C VAL A 130 6.15 10.07 -41.69
#